data_AF-A0A1H3NBU4-F1
#
_entry.id   AF-A0A1H3NBU4-F1
#
_cell.length_a   1.000
_cell.length_b   1.000
_cell.length_c   1.000
_cell.angle_alpha   90.00
_cell.angle_beta   90.00
_cell.angle_gamma   90.00
#
_symmetry.space_group_name_H-M   'P 1'
#
loop_
_entity.id
_entity.type
_entity.pdbx_description
1 polymer ?
#
loop_
_entity_poly.entity_id
_entity_poly.type
_entity_poly.pdbx_seq_one_letter_code
_entity_poly.pdbx_strand_id
1 'polypeptide(L)'
;MNEGPAGGRSEGKKDDGMTSPIDRPPEVLAAMQRTREAAQQLDRDALAVVCWLDAEFPGLITSLEIQRHYSCEDNQIAHVEPRVTDRPRRHEVRDLAETAFEALGWSLHPEGRDIRSAVYRTSQSQSAHARIVDVARVCRVMEAAGAMETRPPLTASQRG
;
A
#
# COMPACT_ATOMS: atom_id res chain seq x y z
N MET A 1 -48.18 29.33 54.75
CA MET A 1 -49.34 28.62 54.17
C MET A 1 -49.21 28.87 52.67
N ASN A 2 -48.79 27.93 51.82
CA ASN A 2 -49.30 26.56 51.61
C ASN A 2 -50.83 26.55 51.47
N GLU A 3 -51.42 25.90 50.46
CA GLU A 3 -50.97 24.65 49.82
C GLU A 3 -50.87 24.70 48.27
N GLY A 4 -50.32 23.64 47.66
CA GLY A 4 -50.56 23.27 46.25
C GLY A 4 -51.73 22.27 46.16
N PRO A 5 -51.80 21.34 45.18
CA PRO A 5 -50.90 21.02 44.05
C PRO A 5 -51.62 21.31 42.69
N ALA A 6 -51.54 20.61 41.55
CA ALA A 6 -50.86 19.38 41.10
C ALA A 6 -50.73 19.32 39.56
N GLY A 7 -49.69 18.61 39.06
CA GLY A 7 -49.60 18.13 37.67
C GLY A 7 -49.14 19.14 36.60
N GLY A 8 -48.26 18.84 35.65
CA GLY A 8 -47.37 17.68 35.52
C GLY A 8 -47.47 16.92 34.19
N ARG A 9 -46.70 17.36 33.18
CA ARG A 9 -46.09 16.48 32.17
C ARG A 9 -44.90 17.17 31.50
N SER A 10 -43.84 16.40 31.27
CA SER A 10 -42.61 16.88 30.63
C SER A 10 -42.64 16.56 29.14
N GLU A 11 -42.58 17.57 28.27
CA GLU A 11 -42.19 17.36 26.86
C GLU A 11 -40.67 17.46 26.72
N GLY A 12 -39.97 16.46 27.26
CA GLY A 12 -38.57 16.24 26.92
C GLY A 12 -38.48 15.71 25.50
N LYS A 13 -38.25 16.59 24.52
CA LYS A 13 -38.11 16.22 23.10
C LYS A 13 -36.76 15.53 22.81
N LYS A 14 -36.62 14.32 23.33
CA LYS A 14 -35.92 13.22 22.65
C LYS A 14 -36.96 12.52 21.75
N ASP A 15 -36.66 11.96 20.59
CA ASP A 15 -35.47 11.22 20.23
C ASP A 15 -34.93 11.61 18.84
N ASP A 16 -33.63 11.41 18.69
CA ASP A 16 -32.99 10.73 17.57
C ASP A 16 -33.77 10.72 16.25
N GLY A 17 -33.40 11.66 15.37
CA GLY A 17 -33.54 11.47 13.93
C GLY A 17 -32.63 10.34 13.50
N MET A 18 -33.08 9.11 13.77
CA MET A 18 -32.43 7.84 13.46
C MET A 18 -31.85 7.92 12.05
N THR A 19 -30.52 7.98 11.94
CA THR A 19 -29.87 7.89 10.63
C THR A 19 -30.06 6.46 10.14
N SER A 20 -31.14 6.26 9.38
CA SER A 20 -31.39 5.05 8.62
C SER A 20 -30.09 4.61 7.97
N PRO A 21 -29.73 3.31 8.00
CA PRO A 21 -28.66 2.80 7.18
C PRO A 21 -28.86 3.32 5.77
N ILE A 22 -27.86 4.03 5.24
CA ILE A 22 -27.88 4.45 3.85
C ILE A 22 -27.68 3.15 3.06
N ASP A 23 -28.79 2.53 2.68
CA ASP A 23 -28.84 1.30 1.89
C ASP A 23 -28.20 1.59 0.52
N ARG A 24 -26.88 1.39 0.47
CA ARG A 24 -26.07 1.69 -0.70
C ARG A 24 -26.53 0.77 -1.85
N PRO A 25 -26.73 1.31 -3.07
CA PRO A 25 -27.05 0.48 -4.23
C PRO A 25 -26.04 -0.68 -4.38
N PRO A 26 -26.47 -1.86 -4.87
CA PRO A 26 -25.58 -3.01 -5.03
C PRO A 26 -24.31 -2.72 -5.82
N GLU A 27 -24.38 -1.83 -6.82
CA GLU A 27 -23.24 -1.34 -7.60
C GLU A 27 -22.22 -0.58 -6.75
N VAL A 28 -22.67 0.25 -5.80
CA VAL A 28 -21.81 0.98 -4.87
C VAL A 28 -21.16 0.02 -3.88
N LEU A 29 -21.89 -0.98 -3.39
CA LEU A 29 -21.33 -2.03 -2.53
C LEU A 29 -20.27 -2.87 -3.28
N ALA A 30 -20.52 -3.22 -4.54
CA ALA A 30 -19.57 -3.93 -5.40
C ALA A 30 -18.32 -3.08 -5.69
N ALA A 31 -18.46 -1.78 -5.97
CA ALA A 31 -17.34 -0.86 -6.14
C ALA A 31 -16.50 -0.75 -4.85
N MET A 32 -17.14 -0.53 -3.69
CA MET A 32 -16.45 -0.50 -2.39
C MET A 32 -15.69 -1.81 -2.10
N GLN A 33 -16.24 -2.96 -2.50
CA GLN A 33 -15.58 -4.25 -2.33
C GLN A 33 -14.36 -4.40 -3.26
N ARG A 34 -14.46 -4.01 -4.54
CA ARG A 34 -13.30 -4.00 -5.45
C ARG A 34 -12.17 -3.12 -4.95
N THR A 35 -12.47 -1.89 -4.51
CA THR A 35 -11.46 -0.98 -3.95
C THR A 35 -10.82 -1.52 -2.67
N ARG A 36 -11.58 -2.27 -1.84
CA ARG A 36 -11.04 -2.96 -0.68
C ARG A 36 -10.11 -4.11 -1.07
N GLU A 37 -10.50 -4.94 -2.04
CA GLU A 37 -9.70 -6.06 -2.54
C GLU A 37 -8.41 -5.57 -3.21
N ALA A 38 -8.49 -4.49 -3.99
CA ALA A 38 -7.34 -3.83 -4.59
C ALA A 38 -6.39 -3.24 -3.55
N ALA A 39 -6.90 -2.60 -2.48
CA ALA A 39 -6.07 -2.16 -1.36
C ALA A 39 -5.37 -3.34 -0.67
N GLN A 40 -6.09 -4.43 -0.40
CA GLN A 40 -5.52 -5.66 0.19
C GLN A 40 -4.56 -6.40 -0.75
N GLN A 41 -4.64 -6.18 -2.07
CA GLN A 41 -3.67 -6.67 -3.04
C GLN A 41 -2.41 -5.79 -3.02
N LEU A 42 -2.57 -4.46 -2.99
CA LEU A 42 -1.45 -3.53 -2.89
C LEU A 42 -0.62 -3.72 -1.61
N ASP A 43 -1.28 -3.93 -0.46
CA ASP A 43 -0.59 -4.18 0.81
C ASP A 43 0.32 -5.42 0.72
N ARG A 44 -0.16 -6.49 0.07
CA ARG A 44 0.61 -7.73 -0.17
C ARG A 44 1.71 -7.52 -1.21
N ASP A 45 1.45 -6.75 -2.25
CA ASP A 45 2.41 -6.47 -3.33
C ASP A 45 3.56 -5.59 -2.85
N ALA A 46 3.28 -4.55 -2.07
CA ALA A 46 4.30 -3.71 -1.48
C ALA A 46 5.15 -4.43 -0.42
N LEU A 47 4.55 -5.35 0.35
CA LEU A 47 5.29 -6.25 1.24
C LEU A 47 6.20 -7.22 0.45
N ALA A 48 5.73 -7.73 -0.69
CA ALA A 48 6.54 -8.62 -1.52
C ALA A 48 7.70 -7.87 -2.21
N VAL A 49 7.43 -6.70 -2.80
CA VAL A 49 8.45 -5.85 -3.43
C VAL A 49 9.49 -5.39 -2.40
N VAL A 50 9.12 -4.97 -1.18
CA VAL A 50 10.15 -4.59 -0.18
C VAL A 50 10.95 -5.80 0.32
N CYS A 51 10.38 -7.00 0.37
CA CYS A 51 11.12 -8.23 0.67
C CYS A 51 12.11 -8.63 -0.43
N TRP A 52 11.74 -8.41 -1.69
CA TRP A 52 12.61 -8.65 -2.85
C TRP A 52 13.72 -7.60 -2.97
N LEU A 53 13.43 -6.31 -2.80
CA LEU A 53 14.45 -5.26 -2.81
C LEU A 53 15.50 -5.43 -1.69
N ASP A 54 15.12 -5.95 -0.52
CA ASP A 54 16.06 -6.31 0.56
C ASP A 54 16.90 -7.58 0.23
N ALA A 55 16.44 -8.43 -0.69
CA ALA A 55 17.22 -9.57 -1.20
C ALA A 55 18.20 -9.14 -2.31
N GLU A 56 17.77 -8.27 -3.24
CA GLU A 56 18.63 -7.69 -4.29
C GLU A 56 19.66 -6.69 -3.73
N PHE A 57 19.30 -5.97 -2.66
CA PHE A 57 20.14 -4.96 -2.02
C PHE A 57 20.20 -5.10 -0.48
N PRO A 58 20.82 -6.17 0.06
CA PRO A 58 20.85 -6.44 1.49
C PRO A 58 21.37 -5.25 2.31
N GLY A 59 20.54 -4.74 3.24
CA GLY A 59 20.89 -3.60 4.11
C GLY A 59 20.87 -2.22 3.44
N LEU A 60 20.54 -2.12 2.15
CA LEU A 60 20.29 -0.83 1.49
C LEU A 60 18.89 -0.29 1.83
N ILE A 61 17.91 -1.17 1.95
CA ILE A 61 16.49 -0.82 2.05
C ILE A 61 16.06 -0.64 3.51
N THR A 62 15.60 0.55 3.88
CA THR A 62 15.02 0.82 5.21
C THR A 62 13.50 0.65 5.23
N SER A 63 12.83 1.09 4.16
CA SER A 63 11.39 0.93 3.95
C SER A 63 11.02 1.27 2.50
N LEU A 64 9.85 0.81 2.06
CA LEU A 64 9.21 1.22 0.82
C LEU A 64 7.95 2.01 1.15
N GLU A 65 7.84 3.26 0.69
CA GLU A 65 6.62 4.06 0.85
C GLU A 65 5.83 4.07 -0.47
N ILE A 66 4.55 3.72 -0.42
CA ILE A 66 3.65 3.75 -1.58
C ILE A 66 2.67 4.89 -1.37
N GLN A 67 2.54 5.74 -2.39
CA GLN A 67 1.67 6.91 -2.39
C GLN A 67 0.54 6.72 -3.39
N ARG A 68 -0.68 7.14 -3.05
CA ARG A 68 -1.87 7.14 -3.93
C ARG A 68 -2.65 8.43 -3.75
N HIS A 69 -3.15 8.99 -4.86
CA HIS A 69 -4.16 10.04 -4.82
C HIS A 69 -5.53 9.45 -4.45
N TYR A 70 -6.44 10.26 -3.91
CA TYR A 70 -7.84 9.85 -3.72
C TYR A 70 -8.58 9.62 -5.06
N SER A 71 -8.03 10.12 -6.17
CA SER A 71 -8.51 9.92 -7.54
C SER A 71 -7.85 8.75 -8.28
N CYS A 72 -6.92 8.02 -7.66
CA CYS A 72 -6.33 6.84 -8.29
C CYS A 72 -7.38 5.72 -8.43
N GLU A 73 -7.55 5.19 -9.64
CA GLU A 73 -8.30 3.95 -9.91
C GLU A 73 -7.79 2.78 -9.05
N ASP A 74 -8.59 1.72 -8.94
CA ASP A 74 -8.32 0.55 -8.08
C ASP A 74 -6.87 0.03 -8.23
N ASN A 75 -6.36 -0.06 -9.47
CA ASN A 75 -5.03 -0.55 -9.85
C ASN A 75 -3.95 0.54 -10.08
N GLN A 76 -4.15 1.77 -9.60
CA GLN A 76 -3.19 2.88 -9.77
C GLN A 76 -2.41 3.22 -8.49
N ILE A 77 -1.11 3.52 -8.69
CA ILE A 77 -0.17 4.06 -7.69
C ILE A 77 0.28 5.44 -8.16
N ALA A 78 0.44 6.41 -7.26
CA ALA A 78 0.93 7.75 -7.61
C ALA A 78 2.47 7.78 -7.67
N HIS A 79 3.13 7.37 -6.59
CA HIS A 79 4.59 7.35 -6.46
C HIS A 79 5.07 6.14 -5.64
N VAL A 80 6.27 5.67 -5.95
CA VAL A 80 6.99 4.64 -5.19
C VAL A 80 8.26 5.27 -4.60
N GLU A 81 8.35 5.30 -3.27
CA GLU A 81 9.40 6.03 -2.55
C GLU A 81 10.22 5.11 -1.63
N PRO A 82 11.29 4.48 -2.16
CA PRO A 82 12.20 3.69 -1.35
C PRO A 82 13.06 4.59 -0.46
N ARG A 83 13.00 4.34 0.86
CA ARG A 83 13.89 4.95 1.83
C ARG A 83 15.13 4.07 1.96
N VAL A 84 16.24 4.54 1.42
CA VAL A 84 17.53 3.82 1.37
C VAL A 84 18.55 4.39 2.36
N THR A 85 19.49 3.55 2.79
CA THR A 85 20.64 3.97 3.62
C THR A 85 21.65 4.80 2.83
N ASP A 86 21.90 4.44 1.56
CA ASP A 86 22.80 5.16 0.65
C ASP A 86 22.03 5.98 -0.40
N ARG A 87 21.97 7.31 -0.22
CA ARG A 87 21.07 8.21 -0.96
C ARG A 87 21.25 8.27 -2.49
N PRO A 88 22.47 8.20 -3.07
CA PRO A 88 22.66 8.18 -4.53
C PRO A 88 21.94 7.00 -5.20
N ARG A 89 21.91 5.83 -4.54
CA ARG A 89 21.28 4.61 -5.06
C ARG A 89 19.77 4.58 -4.98
N ARG A 90 19.13 5.62 -4.41
CA ARG A 90 17.66 5.71 -4.32
C ARG A 90 16.98 5.66 -5.69
N HIS A 91 17.64 6.16 -6.74
CA HIS A 91 17.10 6.13 -8.11
C HIS A 91 17.12 4.70 -8.67
N GLU A 92 18.29 4.02 -8.68
CA GLU A 92 18.41 2.58 -9.01
C GLU A 92 17.35 1.71 -8.31
N VAL A 93 17.12 1.94 -7.02
CA VAL A 93 16.12 1.21 -6.23
C VAL A 93 14.68 1.61 -6.57
N ARG A 94 14.41 2.89 -6.90
CA ARG A 94 13.07 3.35 -7.28
C ARG A 94 12.67 2.79 -8.62
N ASP A 95 13.52 2.99 -9.63
CA ASP A 95 13.23 2.60 -11.01
C ASP A 95 12.91 1.10 -11.07
N LEU A 96 13.69 0.28 -10.34
CA LEU A 96 13.47 -1.16 -10.19
C LEU A 96 12.19 -1.51 -9.40
N ALA A 97 11.84 -0.75 -8.37
CA ALA A 97 10.60 -0.95 -7.61
C ALA A 97 9.37 -0.59 -8.44
N GLU A 98 9.44 0.48 -9.23
CA GLU A 98 8.43 0.93 -10.18
C GLU A 98 8.17 -0.14 -11.25
N THR A 99 9.23 -0.67 -11.89
CA THR A 99 9.11 -1.81 -12.83
C THR A 99 8.49 -3.05 -12.17
N ALA A 100 8.81 -3.34 -10.90
CA ALA A 100 8.22 -4.47 -10.19
C ALA A 100 6.72 -4.31 -9.90
N PHE A 101 6.24 -3.09 -9.66
CA PHE A 101 4.80 -2.82 -9.57
C PHE A 101 4.10 -2.95 -10.92
N GLU A 102 4.71 -2.46 -12.00
CA GLU A 102 4.17 -2.62 -13.37
C GLU A 102 4.10 -4.10 -13.78
N ALA A 103 5.13 -4.89 -13.48
CA ALA A 103 5.13 -6.35 -13.69
C ALA A 103 4.09 -7.10 -12.82
N LEU A 104 3.67 -6.50 -11.69
CA LEU A 104 2.56 -7.00 -10.86
C LEU A 104 1.17 -6.53 -11.33
N GLY A 105 1.09 -5.74 -12.41
CA GLY A 105 -0.17 -5.26 -13.01
C GLY A 105 -0.68 -3.92 -12.48
N TRP A 106 0.15 -3.18 -11.72
CA TRP A 106 -0.15 -1.82 -11.30
C TRP A 106 0.19 -0.81 -12.40
N SER A 107 -0.40 0.38 -12.33
CA SER A 107 -0.08 1.49 -13.24
C SER A 107 0.34 2.73 -12.44
N LEU A 108 1.38 3.41 -12.92
CA LEU A 108 1.91 4.62 -12.29
C LEU A 108 1.18 5.85 -12.85
N HIS A 109 0.53 6.60 -11.98
CA HIS A 109 -0.26 7.79 -12.31
C HIS A 109 0.05 8.92 -11.31
N PRO A 110 1.15 9.67 -11.52
CA PRO A 110 1.63 10.67 -10.56
C PRO A 110 0.72 11.90 -10.44
N GLU A 111 -0.27 12.08 -11.32
CA GLU A 111 -1.10 13.28 -11.39
C GLU A 111 -2.17 13.32 -10.29
N GLY A 112 -2.08 14.34 -9.43
CA GLY A 112 -3.03 14.59 -8.35
C GLY A 112 -2.49 15.59 -7.33
N ARG A 113 -3.21 15.76 -6.20
CA ARG A 113 -2.83 16.68 -5.11
C ARG A 113 -2.92 16.01 -3.74
N ASP A 114 -4.06 15.41 -3.45
CA ASP A 114 -4.37 14.87 -2.14
C ASP A 114 -3.89 13.42 -2.05
N ILE A 115 -2.65 13.27 -1.57
CA ILE A 115 -1.95 11.99 -1.41
C ILE A 115 -2.26 11.36 -0.05
N ARG A 116 -2.54 10.06 -0.05
CA ARG A 116 -2.38 9.16 1.10
C ARG A 116 -1.17 8.26 0.88
N SER A 117 -0.37 8.00 1.91
CA SER A 117 0.77 7.08 1.82
C SER A 117 0.76 5.98 2.88
N ALA A 118 1.40 4.85 2.56
CA ALA A 118 1.59 3.71 3.43
C ALA A 118 3.07 3.26 3.37
N VAL A 119 3.65 2.92 4.51
CA VAL A 119 5.08 2.60 4.64
C VAL A 119 5.28 1.14 5.03
N TYR A 120 5.87 0.38 4.12
CA TYR A 120 6.13 -1.05 4.24
C TYR A 120 7.60 -1.30 4.59
N ARG A 121 7.88 -2.36 5.35
CA ARG A 121 9.22 -2.77 5.77
C ARG A 121 9.29 -4.29 5.80
N THR A 122 10.49 -4.84 5.65
CA THR A 122 10.78 -6.24 5.95
C THR A 122 10.58 -6.47 7.45
N SER A 123 9.41 -7.00 7.82
CA SER A 123 9.04 -7.13 9.23
C SER A 123 9.68 -8.37 9.86
N GLN A 124 10.21 -8.23 11.08
CA GLN A 124 10.60 -9.37 11.92
C GLN A 124 9.40 -10.27 12.31
N SER A 125 8.16 -9.81 12.10
CA SER A 125 6.94 -10.62 12.28
C SER A 125 6.58 -11.48 11.07
N GLN A 126 7.20 -11.28 9.90
CA GLN A 126 7.09 -12.23 8.78
C GLN A 126 8.03 -13.41 9.01
N SER A 127 7.55 -14.63 8.78
CA SER A 127 8.43 -15.81 8.80
C SER A 127 9.40 -15.76 7.61
N ALA A 128 10.59 -16.34 7.78
CA ALA A 128 11.57 -16.45 6.69
C ALA A 128 10.99 -17.18 5.46
N HIS A 129 10.10 -18.16 5.67
CA HIS A 129 9.40 -18.85 4.59
C HIS A 129 8.44 -17.93 3.82
N ALA A 130 7.67 -17.09 4.51
CA ALA A 130 6.80 -16.11 3.84
C ALA A 130 7.62 -15.14 2.98
N ARG A 131 8.73 -14.61 3.52
CA ARG A 131 9.66 -13.76 2.77
C ARG A 131 10.21 -14.45 1.51
N ILE A 132 10.56 -15.73 1.58
CA ILE A 132 11.06 -16.50 0.42
C ILE A 132 9.96 -16.68 -0.65
N VAL A 133 8.71 -16.94 -0.24
CA VAL A 133 7.57 -17.06 -1.17
C VAL A 133 7.28 -15.72 -1.86
N ASP A 134 7.34 -14.61 -1.11
CA ASP A 134 7.17 -13.26 -1.63
C ASP A 134 8.28 -12.88 -2.63
N VAL A 135 9.55 -13.11 -2.28
CA VAL A 135 10.71 -12.93 -3.19
C VAL A 135 10.52 -13.73 -4.47
N ALA A 136 10.24 -15.04 -4.36
CA ALA A 136 10.03 -15.92 -5.50
C ALA A 136 8.75 -15.61 -6.31
N ARG A 137 7.83 -14.79 -5.78
CA ARG A 137 6.72 -14.24 -6.56
C ARG A 137 7.16 -13.05 -7.41
N VAL A 138 7.94 -12.13 -6.85
CA VAL A 138 8.43 -10.95 -7.60
C VAL A 138 9.42 -11.36 -8.70
N CYS A 139 10.38 -12.26 -8.43
CA CYS A 139 11.30 -12.76 -9.45
C CYS A 139 10.56 -13.31 -10.68
N ARG A 140 9.54 -14.16 -10.48
CA ARG A 140 8.78 -14.77 -11.60
C ARG A 140 8.02 -13.77 -12.47
N VAL A 141 7.52 -12.66 -11.92
CA VAL A 141 6.88 -11.62 -12.75
C VAL A 141 7.91 -10.73 -13.44
N MET A 142 9.06 -10.45 -12.80
CA MET A 142 10.17 -9.73 -13.43
C MET A 142 10.82 -10.52 -14.56
N GLU A 143 10.96 -11.85 -14.41
CA GLU A 143 11.36 -12.79 -15.47
C GLU A 143 10.35 -12.78 -16.62
N ALA A 144 9.05 -12.91 -16.33
CA ALA A 144 8.00 -12.93 -17.34
C ALA A 144 7.84 -11.58 -18.09
N ALA A 145 8.14 -10.46 -17.44
CA ALA A 145 8.18 -9.13 -18.05
C ALA A 145 9.47 -8.87 -18.86
N GLY A 146 10.47 -9.76 -18.81
CA GLY A 146 11.79 -9.53 -19.41
C GLY A 146 12.63 -8.47 -18.68
N ALA A 147 12.20 -8.03 -17.49
CA ALA A 147 12.82 -6.95 -16.72
C ALA A 147 14.01 -7.41 -15.84
N MET A 148 14.17 -8.72 -15.65
CA MET A 148 15.42 -9.30 -15.11
C MET A 148 16.50 -9.41 -16.21
N GLU A 149 16.98 -8.26 -16.68
CA GLU A 149 18.18 -8.22 -17.54
C GLU A 149 19.40 -8.72 -16.74
N THR A 150 20.24 -9.54 -17.38
CA THR A 150 21.28 -10.31 -16.68
C THR A 150 22.41 -9.42 -16.16
N ARG A 151 22.27 -8.97 -14.91
CA ARG A 151 23.30 -8.21 -14.18
C ARG A 151 24.63 -9.00 -14.22
N PRO A 152 25.72 -8.45 -14.78
CA PRO A 152 27.00 -9.14 -14.79
C PRO A 152 27.47 -9.36 -13.34
N PRO A 153 28.17 -10.47 -13.05
CA PRO A 153 28.60 -10.76 -11.68
C PRO A 153 29.49 -9.63 -11.16
N LEU A 154 29.33 -9.29 -9.88
CA LEU A 154 30.18 -8.32 -9.19
C LEU A 154 31.63 -8.84 -9.16
N THR A 155 32.41 -8.46 -10.17
CA THR A 155 33.81 -8.85 -10.30
C THR A 155 34.61 -8.28 -9.13
N ALA A 156 35.18 -9.16 -8.31
CA ALA A 156 35.98 -8.79 -7.14
C ALA A 156 37.32 -8.17 -7.56
N SER A 157 37.30 -6.89 -7.94
CA SER A 157 38.45 -6.04 -8.20
C SER A 157 38.05 -4.57 -8.12
N GLN A 158 38.87 -3.66 -7.61
CA GLN A 158 40.30 -3.80 -7.30
C GLN A 158 40.59 -3.53 -5.81
N ARG A 159 41.61 -4.21 -5.27
CA ARG A 159 42.45 -3.62 -4.22
C ARG A 159 43.60 -2.91 -4.94
N GLY A 160 43.84 -1.65 -4.59
CA GLY A 160 44.97 -0.82 -5.02
C GLY A 160 45.29 0.15 -3.91
#